data_AF-A0A2M8M7H0-F1
#
_entry.id   AF-A0A2M8M7H0-F1
#
_cell.length_a   1.000
_cell.length_b   1.000
_cell.length_c   1.000
_cell.angle_alpha   90.00
_cell.angle_beta   90.00
_cell.angle_gamma   90.00
#
_symmetry.space_group_name_H-M   'P 1'
#
loop_
_entity.id
_entity.type
_entity.pdbx_description
1 polymer ?
#
loop_
_entity_poly.entity_id
_entity_poly.type
_entity_poly.pdbx_seq_one_letter_code
_entity_poly.pdbx_strand_id
1 'polypeptide(L)'
;MNKKDTLYQIEKQLFRCAEMNDSKSTIALEDLRTDRWIHLLRQFEYNRENAVLLSALNDRLIQAAKQLYSRMQDTQKRMNMVFPPNADCYVSGNIYLKNDLPARYPDQSEHARKVWEALMTDNCCLEGGIGWTLSFNLGDEGLNYPTLMDYLGMEDENDSWNEHLDREWSQPLHLVNIFHNLFSHCELAIQDLIYIDDFYIQIEMIEQEDVKIAPLNL
;
A
#
# COMPACT_ATOMS: atom_id res chain seq x y z
N MET A 1 -25.41 -21.85 6.86
CA MET A 1 -25.40 -20.41 7.24
C MET A 1 -25.42 -19.60 5.96
N ASN A 2 -26.29 -18.60 5.83
CA ASN A 2 -26.37 -17.77 4.63
C ASN A 2 -25.06 -16.96 4.49
N LYS A 3 -24.58 -16.74 3.25
CA LYS A 3 -23.35 -15.96 2.99
C LYS A 3 -23.41 -14.57 3.65
N LYS A 4 -24.59 -13.92 3.60
CA LYS A 4 -24.83 -12.62 4.26
C LYS A 4 -24.71 -12.68 5.79
N ASP A 5 -25.11 -13.80 6.40
CA ASP A 5 -25.03 -13.95 7.85
C ASP A 5 -23.56 -14.06 8.29
N THR A 6 -22.72 -14.73 7.50
CA THR A 6 -21.29 -14.91 7.81
C THR A 6 -20.52 -13.59 7.75
N LEU A 7 -20.62 -12.82 6.66
CA LEU A 7 -19.91 -11.53 6.54
C LEU A 7 -20.33 -10.58 7.66
N TYR A 8 -21.63 -10.50 7.95
CA TYR A 8 -22.14 -9.65 9.02
C TYR A 8 -21.58 -10.05 10.40
N GLN A 9 -21.41 -11.35 10.69
CA GLN A 9 -20.78 -11.75 11.96
C GLN A 9 -19.30 -11.37 12.03
N ILE A 10 -18.55 -11.48 10.92
CA ILE A 10 -17.13 -11.10 10.86
C ILE A 10 -17.00 -9.58 11.08
N GLU A 11 -17.75 -8.78 10.34
CA GLU A 11 -17.70 -7.31 10.45
C GLU A 11 -18.15 -6.80 11.81
N LYS A 12 -19.14 -7.46 12.43
CA LYS A 12 -19.55 -7.16 13.81
C LYS A 12 -18.43 -7.41 14.82
N GLN A 13 -17.57 -8.41 14.59
CA GLN A 13 -16.42 -8.67 15.46
C GLN A 13 -15.29 -7.66 15.21
N LEU A 14 -14.99 -7.34 13.95
CA LEU A 14 -14.05 -6.27 13.59
C LEU A 14 -14.45 -4.94 14.25
N PHE A 15 -15.73 -4.58 14.17
CA PHE A 15 -16.28 -3.39 14.84
C PHE A 15 -15.96 -3.39 16.34
N ARG A 16 -16.20 -4.49 17.04
CA ARG A 16 -15.94 -4.61 18.48
C ARG A 16 -14.45 -4.51 18.79
N CYS A 17 -13.59 -5.12 17.98
CA CYS A 17 -12.14 -5.02 18.14
C CYS A 17 -11.67 -3.56 18.01
N ALA A 18 -12.22 -2.79 17.06
CA ALA A 18 -11.94 -1.36 16.93
C ALA A 18 -12.35 -0.54 18.17
N GLU A 19 -13.32 -1.00 18.96
CA GLU A 19 -13.73 -0.31 20.21
C GLU A 19 -12.86 -0.66 21.42
N MET A 20 -12.25 -1.85 21.47
CA MET A 20 -11.63 -2.40 22.69
C MET A 20 -10.13 -2.10 22.85
N ASN A 21 -9.41 -1.81 21.76
CA ASN A 21 -8.01 -1.33 21.73
C ASN A 21 -7.03 -2.01 22.73
N ASP A 22 -7.02 -3.35 22.78
CA ASP A 22 -6.11 -4.16 23.62
C ASP A 22 -5.34 -5.23 22.83
N SER A 23 -4.26 -5.78 23.40
CA SER A 23 -3.34 -6.69 22.69
C SER A 23 -3.91 -8.08 22.37
N LYS A 24 -4.96 -8.54 23.08
CA LYS A 24 -5.68 -9.77 22.71
C LYS A 24 -6.57 -9.52 21.50
N SER A 25 -6.98 -8.28 21.28
CA SER A 25 -7.73 -7.86 20.11
C SER A 25 -6.87 -7.89 18.83
N THR A 26 -5.55 -7.70 18.92
CA THR A 26 -4.65 -7.67 17.73
C THR A 26 -4.55 -9.01 16.99
N ILE A 27 -4.31 -10.14 17.66
CA ILE A 27 -4.29 -11.46 16.99
C ILE A 27 -5.68 -11.81 16.44
N ALA A 28 -6.74 -11.48 17.17
CA ALA A 28 -8.10 -11.67 16.70
C ALA A 28 -8.42 -10.79 15.46
N LEU A 29 -7.78 -9.63 15.32
CA LEU A 29 -7.96 -8.73 14.17
C LEU A 29 -7.38 -9.32 12.88
N GLU A 30 -6.17 -9.86 12.89
CA GLU A 30 -5.53 -10.49 11.72
C GLU A 30 -6.37 -11.66 11.17
N ASP A 31 -6.81 -12.56 12.05
CA ASP A 31 -7.67 -13.69 11.68
C ASP A 31 -9.00 -13.19 11.07
N LEU A 32 -9.63 -12.18 11.67
CA LEU A 32 -10.88 -11.61 11.18
C LEU A 32 -10.74 -10.89 9.84
N ARG A 33 -9.62 -10.18 9.62
CA ARG A 33 -9.31 -9.55 8.32
C ARG A 33 -9.13 -10.59 7.24
N THR A 34 -8.35 -11.64 7.52
CA THR A 34 -8.13 -12.75 6.60
C THR A 34 -9.44 -13.45 6.25
N ASP A 35 -10.27 -13.78 7.25
CA ASP A 35 -11.58 -14.39 7.03
C ASP A 35 -12.50 -13.50 6.18
N ARG A 36 -12.51 -12.19 6.45
CA ARG A 36 -13.26 -11.20 5.66
C ARG A 36 -12.74 -11.15 4.22
N TRP A 37 -11.44 -11.07 4.02
CA TRP A 37 -10.78 -11.03 2.72
C TRP A 37 -11.13 -12.28 1.89
N ILE A 38 -10.98 -13.48 2.45
CA ILE A 38 -11.34 -14.75 1.79
C ILE A 38 -12.83 -14.76 1.43
N HIS A 39 -13.69 -14.32 2.36
CA HIS A 39 -15.12 -14.32 2.16
C HIS A 39 -15.55 -13.38 1.02
N LEU A 40 -15.00 -12.18 0.98
CA LEU A 40 -15.28 -11.18 -0.05
C LEU A 40 -14.69 -11.59 -1.39
N LEU A 41 -13.45 -12.09 -1.45
CA LEU A 41 -12.82 -12.55 -2.68
C LEU A 41 -13.68 -13.62 -3.38
N ARG A 42 -14.24 -14.57 -2.63
CA ARG A 42 -15.14 -15.62 -3.17
C ARG A 42 -16.46 -15.10 -3.73
N GLN A 43 -16.80 -13.84 -3.47
CA GLN A 43 -18.01 -13.18 -3.95
C GLN A 43 -17.71 -12.12 -4.99
N PHE A 44 -16.43 -11.88 -5.29
CA PHE A 44 -16.05 -10.88 -6.28
C PHE A 44 -16.54 -11.30 -7.66
N GLU A 45 -17.23 -10.38 -8.33
CA GLU A 45 -17.71 -10.60 -9.69
C GLU A 45 -16.69 -10.04 -10.68
N TYR A 46 -16.11 -10.92 -11.49
CA TYR A 46 -15.20 -10.56 -12.58
C TYR A 46 -15.99 -10.02 -13.78
N ASN A 47 -16.67 -8.89 -13.57
CA ASN A 47 -17.49 -8.21 -14.57
C ASN A 47 -16.78 -6.94 -15.09
N ARG A 48 -17.36 -6.32 -16.13
CA ARG A 48 -16.77 -5.12 -16.76
C ARG A 48 -16.75 -3.91 -15.83
N GLU A 49 -17.75 -3.76 -14.98
CA GLU A 49 -17.85 -2.60 -14.06
C GLU A 49 -16.71 -2.62 -13.04
N ASN A 50 -16.48 -3.78 -12.43
CA ASN A 50 -15.36 -3.98 -11.51
C ASN A 50 -14.00 -3.84 -12.20
N ALA A 51 -13.89 -4.23 -13.48
CA ALA A 51 -12.65 -4.05 -14.25
C ALA A 51 -12.33 -2.57 -14.43
N VAL A 52 -13.34 -1.75 -14.71
CA VAL A 52 -13.20 -0.28 -14.83
C VAL A 52 -12.79 0.33 -13.50
N LEU A 53 -13.39 -0.09 -12.39
CA LEU A 53 -13.04 0.44 -11.07
C LEU A 53 -11.62 0.05 -10.67
N LEU A 54 -11.20 -1.19 -10.93
CA LEU A 54 -9.85 -1.67 -10.65
C LEU A 54 -8.80 -0.99 -11.53
N SER A 55 -9.07 -0.85 -12.83
CA SER A 55 -8.22 -0.09 -13.74
C SER A 55 -8.05 1.35 -13.26
N ALA A 56 -9.13 2.00 -12.84
CA ALA A 56 -9.06 3.35 -12.32
C ALA A 56 -8.24 3.44 -11.02
N LEU A 57 -8.31 2.44 -10.13
CA LEU A 57 -7.43 2.35 -8.96
C LEU A 57 -5.96 2.23 -9.39
N ASN A 58 -5.67 1.32 -10.32
CA ASN A 58 -4.32 1.09 -10.83
C ASN A 58 -3.72 2.37 -11.44
N ASP A 59 -4.52 3.11 -12.22
CA ASP A 59 -4.13 4.43 -12.76
C ASP A 59 -3.75 5.41 -11.64
N ARG A 60 -4.55 5.48 -10.55
CA ARG A 60 -4.24 6.36 -9.41
C ARG A 60 -2.96 5.95 -8.70
N LEU A 61 -2.70 4.65 -8.53
CA LEU A 61 -1.44 4.14 -7.98
C LEU A 61 -0.24 4.52 -8.86
N ILE A 62 -0.36 4.37 -10.18
CA ILE A 62 0.68 4.79 -11.14
C ILE A 62 0.92 6.30 -11.04
N GLN A 63 -0.13 7.11 -10.90
CA GLN A 63 0.01 8.56 -10.74
C GLN A 63 0.67 8.93 -9.40
N ALA A 64 0.33 8.26 -8.31
CA ALA A 64 0.98 8.47 -7.01
C ALA A 64 2.47 8.12 -7.08
N ALA A 65 2.83 7.00 -7.72
CA ALA A 65 4.21 6.62 -7.97
C ALA A 65 4.98 7.64 -8.82
N LYS A 66 4.38 8.15 -9.91
CA LYS A 66 4.96 9.22 -10.73
C LYS A 66 5.21 10.49 -9.91
N GLN A 67 4.24 10.88 -9.07
CA GLN A 67 4.37 12.05 -8.21
C GLN A 67 5.47 11.87 -7.17
N LEU A 68 5.54 10.71 -6.51
CA LEU A 68 6.61 10.39 -5.57
C LEU A 68 7.97 10.49 -6.26
N TYR A 69 8.13 9.79 -7.39
CA TYR A 69 9.40 9.73 -8.13
C TYR A 69 9.90 11.13 -8.53
N SER A 70 9.03 11.95 -9.13
CA SER A 70 9.36 13.32 -9.51
C SER A 70 9.73 14.18 -8.30
N ARG A 71 8.97 14.09 -7.21
CA ARG A 71 9.25 14.87 -5.98
C ARG A 71 10.53 14.42 -5.30
N MET A 72 10.87 13.14 -5.35
CA MET A 72 12.13 12.60 -4.85
C MET A 72 13.33 13.15 -5.62
N GLN A 73 13.27 13.16 -6.96
CA GLN A 73 14.32 13.76 -7.81
C GLN A 73 14.51 15.25 -7.53
N ASP A 74 13.42 16.02 -7.45
CA ASP A 74 13.47 17.44 -7.11
C ASP A 74 14.05 17.69 -5.72
N THR A 75 13.68 16.85 -4.75
CA THR A 75 14.15 16.97 -3.36
C THR A 75 15.63 16.66 -3.28
N GLN A 76 16.09 15.55 -3.86
CA GLN A 76 17.50 15.19 -3.94
C GLN A 76 18.32 16.32 -4.59
N LYS A 77 17.87 16.85 -5.74
CA LYS A 77 18.55 17.96 -6.42
C LYS A 77 18.66 19.20 -5.52
N ARG A 78 17.60 19.56 -4.80
CA ARG A 78 17.64 20.66 -3.82
C ARG A 78 18.63 20.37 -2.69
N MET A 79 18.68 19.13 -2.20
CA MET A 79 19.59 18.74 -1.12
C MET A 79 21.06 18.74 -1.57
N ASN A 80 21.37 18.27 -2.78
CA ASN A 80 22.72 18.35 -3.36
C ASN A 80 23.23 19.79 -3.50
N MET A 81 22.34 20.79 -3.56
CA MET A 81 22.75 22.20 -3.59
C MET A 81 23.08 22.77 -2.20
N VAL A 82 22.56 22.15 -1.14
CA VAL A 82 22.68 22.65 0.24
C VAL A 82 23.74 21.87 1.02
N PHE A 83 23.82 20.56 0.81
CA PHE A 83 24.72 19.66 1.52
C PHE A 83 26.02 19.42 0.75
N PRO A 84 27.14 19.17 1.46
CA PRO A 84 28.39 18.82 0.79
C PRO A 84 28.24 17.49 0.04
N PRO A 85 28.99 17.27 -1.06
CA PRO A 85 28.90 16.03 -1.87
C PRO A 85 29.18 14.72 -1.11
N ASN A 86 29.82 14.80 0.07
CA ASN A 86 30.16 13.64 0.90
C ASN A 86 29.26 13.56 2.15
N ALA A 87 28.12 14.27 2.17
CA ALA A 87 27.14 14.11 3.24
C ALA A 87 26.60 12.69 3.20
N ASP A 88 26.73 11.96 4.31
CA ASP A 88 26.22 10.62 4.43
C ASP A 88 24.72 10.66 4.73
N CYS A 89 23.96 11.04 3.70
CA CYS A 89 22.54 11.27 3.78
C CYS A 89 21.86 10.76 2.53
N TYR A 90 20.60 10.39 2.67
CA TYR A 90 19.74 10.03 1.55
C TYR A 90 18.34 10.59 1.73
N VAL A 91 17.65 10.77 0.63
CA VAL A 91 16.22 11.08 0.61
C VAL A 91 15.47 9.76 0.55
N SER A 92 14.51 9.57 1.44
CA SER A 92 13.61 8.42 1.51
C SER A 92 12.19 8.86 1.19
N GLY A 93 11.42 8.03 0.51
CA GLY A 93 10.05 8.36 0.13
C GLY A 93 9.13 7.15 0.07
N ASN A 94 7.93 7.33 0.59
CA ASN A 94 6.89 6.30 0.72
C ASN A 94 5.53 6.85 0.28
N ILE A 95 4.67 5.93 -0.18
CA ILE A 95 3.25 6.18 -0.44
C ILE A 95 2.45 5.46 0.63
N TYR A 96 1.46 6.14 1.22
CA TYR A 96 0.60 5.59 2.25
C TYR A 96 -0.87 5.68 1.85
N LEU A 97 -1.67 4.74 2.35
CA LEU A 97 -3.12 4.90 2.39
C LEU A 97 -3.50 5.99 3.40
N LYS A 98 -4.57 6.71 3.10
CA LYS A 98 -5.23 7.52 4.12
C LYS A 98 -6.02 6.62 5.05
N ASN A 99 -6.04 6.97 6.34
CA ASN A 99 -6.77 6.21 7.35
C ASN A 99 -8.29 6.40 7.25
N ASP A 100 -8.75 7.49 6.63
CA ASP A 100 -10.17 7.77 6.47
C ASP A 100 -10.84 6.77 5.50
N LEU A 101 -12.09 6.40 5.81
CA LEU A 101 -12.92 5.63 4.88
C LEU A 101 -13.03 6.40 3.55
N PRO A 102 -12.75 5.77 2.39
CA PRO A 102 -12.80 6.46 1.11
C PRO A 102 -14.17 7.10 0.85
N ALA A 103 -14.19 8.33 0.32
CA ALA A 103 -15.44 9.06 0.11
C ALA A 103 -16.37 8.38 -0.90
N ARG A 104 -15.78 7.57 -1.79
CA ARG A 104 -16.48 6.79 -2.81
C ARG A 104 -16.95 5.42 -2.32
N TYR A 105 -16.61 5.04 -1.09
CA TYR A 105 -17.00 3.74 -0.54
C TYR A 105 -18.54 3.66 -0.44
N PRO A 106 -19.19 2.56 -0.89
CA PRO A 106 -20.66 2.51 -1.05
C PRO A 106 -21.44 2.72 0.25
N ASP A 107 -20.93 2.20 1.35
CA ASP A 107 -21.53 2.38 2.68
C ASP A 107 -20.73 3.42 3.48
N GLN A 108 -21.38 4.55 3.77
CA GLN A 108 -20.82 5.64 4.57
C GLN A 108 -21.34 5.65 6.02
N SER A 109 -21.87 4.52 6.49
CA SER A 109 -22.35 4.34 7.87
C SER A 109 -21.22 4.41 8.90
N GLU A 110 -21.58 4.66 10.17
CA GLU A 110 -20.63 4.54 11.29
C GLU A 110 -20.06 3.13 11.40
N HIS A 111 -20.89 2.11 11.14
CA HIS A 111 -20.45 0.72 11.11
C HIS A 111 -19.35 0.50 10.07
N ALA A 112 -19.53 0.96 8.83
CA ALA A 112 -18.50 0.87 7.78
C ALA A 112 -17.21 1.59 8.16
N ARG A 113 -17.31 2.79 8.76
CA ARG A 113 -16.12 3.51 9.26
C ARG A 113 -15.37 2.74 10.34
N LYS A 114 -16.08 2.12 11.28
CA LYS A 114 -15.47 1.33 12.35
C LYS A 114 -14.85 0.03 11.85
N VAL A 115 -15.48 -0.63 10.88
CA VAL A 115 -14.89 -1.77 10.19
C VAL A 115 -13.61 -1.34 9.47
N TRP A 116 -13.65 -0.23 8.72
CA TRP A 116 -12.48 0.31 8.04
C TRP A 116 -11.34 0.66 9.00
N GLU A 117 -11.64 1.34 10.11
CA GLU A 117 -10.68 1.60 11.19
C GLU A 117 -10.02 0.30 11.66
N ALA A 118 -10.81 -0.75 11.91
CA ALA A 118 -10.30 -2.08 12.24
C ALA A 118 -9.48 -2.75 11.12
N LEU A 119 -9.66 -2.41 9.85
CA LEU A 119 -8.79 -2.91 8.76
C LEU A 119 -7.43 -2.20 8.73
N MET A 120 -7.39 -0.94 9.16
CA MET A 120 -6.21 -0.07 9.10
C MET A 120 -5.33 -0.12 10.36
N THR A 121 -5.93 -0.32 11.54
CA THR A 121 -5.21 -0.32 12.84
C THR A 121 -4.19 -1.45 12.94
N ASP A 122 -2.94 -1.19 13.35
CA ASP A 122 -1.91 -2.23 13.55
C ASP A 122 -1.75 -3.18 12.34
N ASN A 123 -2.01 -2.69 11.12
CA ASN A 123 -1.75 -3.46 9.91
C ASN A 123 -0.28 -3.29 9.54
N CYS A 124 0.55 -4.23 9.97
CA CYS A 124 2.00 -4.18 9.79
C CYS A 124 2.42 -4.04 8.31
N CYS A 125 1.59 -4.54 7.38
CA CYS A 125 1.82 -4.44 5.95
C CYS A 125 1.63 -3.01 5.41
N LEU A 126 1.04 -2.10 6.18
CA LEU A 126 0.85 -0.69 5.83
C LEU A 126 1.84 0.26 6.52
N GLU A 127 2.58 -0.18 7.55
CA GLU A 127 3.51 0.67 8.32
C GLU A 127 4.65 1.24 7.46
N GLY A 128 5.16 0.46 6.51
CA GLY A 128 6.22 0.87 5.59
C GLY A 128 5.73 1.64 4.35
N GLY A 129 4.41 1.83 4.22
CA GLY A 129 3.79 2.30 2.99
C GLY A 129 3.33 1.16 2.07
N ILE A 130 2.58 1.51 1.04
CA ILE A 130 1.91 0.57 0.11
C ILE A 130 2.83 0.08 -1.02
N GLY A 131 3.87 0.86 -1.30
CA GLY A 131 4.97 0.46 -2.16
C GLY A 131 6.21 0.19 -1.30
N TRP A 132 7.26 -0.31 -1.91
CA TRP A 132 8.56 -0.34 -1.26
C TRP A 132 9.12 1.10 -1.09
N THR A 133 10.04 1.29 -0.15
CA THR A 133 10.64 2.59 0.12
C THR A 133 11.63 2.99 -0.96
N LEU A 134 11.38 4.14 -1.59
CA LEU A 134 12.26 4.71 -2.61
C LEU A 134 13.36 5.54 -1.92
N SER A 135 14.63 5.24 -2.20
CA SER A 135 15.77 5.91 -1.56
C SER A 135 16.78 6.43 -2.58
N PHE A 136 17.11 7.72 -2.50
CA PHE A 136 18.12 8.39 -3.33
C PHE A 136 19.23 9.00 -2.47
N ASN A 137 20.47 8.51 -2.61
CA ASN A 137 21.64 9.08 -1.92
C ASN A 137 21.93 10.52 -2.37
N LEU A 138 22.55 11.32 -1.51
CA LEU A 138 23.13 12.59 -1.93
C LEU A 138 24.50 12.37 -2.60
N GLY A 139 24.92 13.30 -3.48
CA GLY A 139 26.22 13.25 -4.15
C GLY A 139 26.33 12.28 -5.34
N ASP A 140 25.50 11.23 -5.40
CA ASP A 140 25.45 10.26 -6.51
C ASP A 140 24.49 10.70 -7.63
N GLU A 141 24.74 11.88 -8.24
CA GLU A 141 23.91 12.33 -9.37
C GLU A 141 24.00 11.35 -10.55
N GLY A 142 22.96 10.53 -10.71
CA GLY A 142 22.76 9.66 -11.87
C GLY A 142 23.38 8.26 -11.79
N LEU A 143 23.78 7.79 -10.60
CA LEU A 143 24.25 6.41 -10.43
C LEU A 143 23.23 5.54 -9.67
N ASN A 144 22.73 4.51 -10.36
CA ASN A 144 22.06 3.33 -9.79
C ASN A 144 20.75 3.53 -9.00
N TYR A 145 19.99 4.59 -9.24
CA TYR A 145 18.61 4.63 -8.72
C TYR A 145 17.67 3.75 -9.54
N PRO A 146 16.72 3.08 -8.89
CA PRO A 146 15.64 2.41 -9.59
C PRO A 146 14.90 3.40 -10.49
N THR A 147 14.58 2.98 -11.70
CA THR A 147 13.70 3.73 -12.61
C THR A 147 12.26 3.73 -12.06
N LEU A 148 11.39 4.57 -12.63
CA LEU A 148 9.96 4.51 -12.30
C LEU A 148 9.37 3.12 -12.65
N MET A 149 9.85 2.48 -13.72
CA MET A 149 9.38 1.14 -14.10
C MET A 149 9.81 0.09 -13.07
N ASP A 150 11.06 0.15 -12.58
CA ASP A 150 11.52 -0.69 -11.47
C ASP A 150 10.67 -0.45 -10.21
N TYR A 151 10.33 0.81 -9.92
CA TYR A 151 9.45 1.16 -8.79
C TYR A 151 8.05 0.55 -8.90
N LEU A 152 7.47 0.58 -10.11
CA LEU A 152 6.17 -0.03 -10.41
C LEU A 152 6.24 -1.57 -10.48
N GLY A 153 7.44 -2.15 -10.50
CA GLY A 153 7.69 -3.58 -10.68
C GLY A 153 7.39 -4.06 -12.10
N MET A 154 7.54 -3.20 -13.10
CA MET A 154 7.23 -3.54 -14.50
C MET A 154 8.53 -3.65 -15.30
N GLU A 155 8.80 -4.81 -15.89
CA GLU A 155 9.90 -4.98 -16.87
C GLU A 155 9.49 -4.36 -18.22
N ASP A 156 8.24 -4.57 -18.64
CA ASP A 156 7.65 -3.90 -19.80
C ASP A 156 6.16 -3.56 -19.63
N GLU A 157 5.56 -2.93 -20.65
CA GLU A 157 4.18 -2.45 -20.62
C GLU A 157 3.11 -3.57 -20.61
N ASN A 158 3.49 -4.82 -20.86
CA ASN A 158 2.60 -5.97 -20.87
C ASN A 158 2.54 -6.71 -19.54
N ASP A 159 3.40 -6.35 -18.59
CA ASP A 159 3.41 -6.97 -17.27
C ASP A 159 2.14 -6.65 -16.49
N SER A 160 1.78 -7.59 -15.61
CA SER A 160 0.63 -7.44 -14.72
C SER A 160 0.80 -8.32 -13.49
N TRP A 161 0.82 -7.70 -12.32
CA TRP A 161 0.83 -8.35 -11.01
C TRP A 161 -0.60 -8.71 -10.58
N ASN A 162 -1.16 -9.75 -11.21
CA ASN A 162 -2.55 -10.18 -11.05
C ASN A 162 -2.70 -11.54 -10.35
N GLU A 163 -1.72 -11.94 -9.55
CA GLU A 163 -1.79 -13.14 -8.74
C GLU A 163 -3.09 -13.17 -7.93
N HIS A 164 -3.68 -14.36 -7.79
CA HIS A 164 -4.96 -14.60 -7.09
C HIS A 164 -6.22 -14.01 -7.73
N LEU A 165 -6.11 -13.30 -8.86
CA LEU A 165 -7.24 -12.88 -9.69
C LEU A 165 -7.48 -13.83 -10.87
N ASP A 166 -8.64 -13.71 -11.50
CA ASP A 166 -8.89 -14.36 -12.79
C ASP A 166 -7.92 -13.78 -13.83
N ARG A 167 -7.06 -14.65 -14.36
CA ARG A 167 -5.95 -14.25 -15.25
C ARG A 167 -6.45 -13.61 -16.54
N GLU A 168 -7.46 -14.18 -17.19
CA GLU A 168 -7.95 -13.68 -18.47
C GLU A 168 -8.63 -12.32 -18.31
N TRP A 169 -9.40 -12.15 -17.24
CA TRP A 169 -10.10 -10.91 -16.94
C TRP A 169 -9.16 -9.78 -16.53
N SER A 170 -8.10 -10.08 -15.76
CA SER A 170 -7.20 -9.08 -15.20
C SER A 170 -5.99 -8.76 -16.09
N GLN A 171 -5.62 -9.63 -17.03
CA GLN A 171 -4.47 -9.41 -17.92
C GLN A 171 -4.45 -8.02 -18.60
N PRO A 172 -5.55 -7.49 -19.16
CA PRO A 172 -5.53 -6.19 -19.83
C PRO A 172 -5.47 -4.99 -18.88
N LEU A 173 -5.46 -5.22 -17.56
CA LEU A 173 -5.47 -4.15 -16.56
C LEU A 173 -4.05 -3.69 -16.18
N HIS A 174 -3.02 -4.47 -16.53
CA HIS A 174 -1.60 -4.16 -16.30
C HIS A 174 -1.33 -3.69 -14.87
N LEU A 175 -1.76 -4.52 -13.90
CA LEU A 175 -1.73 -4.16 -12.48
C LEU A 175 -0.28 -4.04 -12.00
N VAL A 176 0.04 -2.94 -11.32
CA VAL A 176 1.41 -2.68 -10.83
C VAL A 176 1.67 -3.37 -9.49
N ASN A 177 2.94 -3.56 -9.13
CA ASN A 177 3.32 -4.24 -7.90
C ASN A 177 2.74 -3.59 -6.63
N ILE A 178 2.54 -2.27 -6.63
CA ILE A 178 1.88 -1.56 -5.51
C ILE A 178 0.44 -2.07 -5.28
N PHE A 179 -0.29 -2.39 -6.36
CA PHE A 179 -1.60 -3.04 -6.24
C PHE A 179 -1.47 -4.43 -5.61
N HIS A 180 -0.50 -5.23 -6.08
CA HIS A 180 -0.25 -6.57 -5.56
C HIS A 180 0.03 -6.55 -4.06
N ASN A 181 0.85 -5.61 -3.59
CA ASN A 181 1.13 -5.47 -2.15
C ASN A 181 -0.15 -5.20 -1.35
N LEU A 182 -0.99 -4.28 -1.83
CA LEU A 182 -2.27 -3.97 -1.18
C LEU A 182 -3.21 -5.19 -1.16
N PHE A 183 -3.30 -5.90 -2.27
CA PHE A 183 -4.25 -7.00 -2.43
C PHE A 183 -3.80 -8.30 -1.74
N SER A 184 -2.51 -8.63 -1.84
CA SER A 184 -1.94 -9.91 -1.41
C SER A 184 -1.32 -9.87 -0.02
N HIS A 185 -0.98 -8.69 0.49
CA HIS A 185 -0.27 -8.56 1.77
C HIS A 185 -1.01 -7.73 2.82
N CYS A 186 -1.92 -6.82 2.45
CA CYS A 186 -2.55 -5.92 3.42
C CYS A 186 -3.94 -6.38 3.92
N GLU A 187 -4.39 -7.58 3.54
CA GLU A 187 -5.70 -8.17 3.92
C GLU A 187 -6.92 -7.27 3.60
N LEU A 188 -6.74 -6.31 2.69
CA LEU A 188 -7.80 -5.49 2.13
C LEU A 188 -8.44 -6.22 0.97
N ALA A 189 -9.76 -6.42 1.02
CA ALA A 189 -10.44 -7.11 -0.07
C ALA A 189 -10.44 -6.22 -1.31
N ILE A 190 -10.45 -6.81 -2.50
CA ILE A 190 -10.54 -6.06 -3.76
C ILE A 190 -11.77 -5.13 -3.79
N GLN A 191 -12.88 -5.52 -3.16
CA GLN A 191 -14.08 -4.70 -2.99
C GLN A 191 -13.84 -3.45 -2.15
N ASP A 192 -12.86 -3.46 -1.25
CA ASP A 192 -12.46 -2.29 -0.49
C ASP A 192 -11.53 -1.39 -1.34
N LEU A 193 -10.55 -2.03 -1.99
CA LEU A 193 -9.50 -1.37 -2.75
C LEU A 193 -10.04 -0.51 -3.90
N ILE A 194 -11.01 -1.02 -4.66
CA ILE A 194 -11.54 -0.33 -5.84
C ILE A 194 -12.18 1.04 -5.55
N TYR A 195 -12.48 1.34 -4.28
CA TYR A 195 -13.03 2.62 -3.85
C TYR A 195 -11.98 3.60 -3.30
N ILE A 196 -10.74 3.17 -3.10
CA ILE A 196 -9.65 4.04 -2.67
C ILE A 196 -9.40 5.10 -3.75
N ASP A 197 -9.46 6.37 -3.35
CA ASP A 197 -9.45 7.52 -4.24
C ASP A 197 -8.23 8.41 -4.09
N ASP A 198 -7.50 8.33 -2.97
CA ASP A 198 -6.36 9.20 -2.71
C ASP A 198 -5.28 8.53 -1.85
N PHE A 199 -4.06 9.05 -1.94
CA PHE A 199 -2.87 8.55 -1.28
C PHE A 199 -2.09 9.71 -0.63
N TYR A 200 -1.33 9.39 0.41
CA TYR A 200 -0.42 10.33 1.04
C TYR A 200 1.02 10.01 0.64
N ILE A 201 1.79 11.04 0.25
CA ILE A 201 3.21 10.90 -0.12
C ILE A 201 4.05 11.58 0.96
N GLN A 202 4.91 10.78 1.60
CA GLN A 202 5.90 11.24 2.57
C GLN A 202 7.29 11.19 1.92
N ILE A 203 8.07 12.25 2.15
CA ILE A 203 9.46 12.33 1.72
C ILE A 203 10.25 12.90 2.88
N GLU A 204 11.34 12.22 3.24
CA GLU A 204 12.18 12.55 4.37
C GLU A 204 13.65 12.53 3.95
N MET A 205 14.46 13.32 4.66
CA MET A 205 15.91 13.22 4.57
C MET A 205 16.38 12.43 5.78
N ILE A 206 17.22 11.42 5.55
CA ILE A 206 17.76 10.56 6.59
C ILE A 206 19.28 10.71 6.58
N GLU A 207 19.85 11.06 7.72
CA GLU A 207 21.29 11.00 7.97
C GLU A 207 21.64 9.54 8.29
N GLN A 208 22.62 8.96 7.61
CA GLN A 208 23.17 7.67 8.01
C GLN A 208 23.99 7.91 9.29
N GLU A 209 23.51 7.43 10.44
CA GLU A 209 24.36 7.37 11.62
C GLU A 209 25.46 6.33 11.36
N ASP A 210 26.72 6.69 11.66
CA ASP A 210 27.84 5.77 11.76
C ASP A 210 27.42 4.56 12.62
N VAL A 211 27.05 3.44 12.00
CA VAL A 211 27.01 2.15 12.70
C VAL A 211 28.46 1.85 13.05
N LYS A 212 28.87 2.27 14.25
CA LYS A 212 30.12 1.83 14.87
C LYS A 212 30.02 0.33 15.07
N ILE A 213 30.40 -0.45 14.05
CA ILE A 213 30.70 -1.86 14.19
C ILE A 213 31.84 -1.91 15.20
N ALA A 214 31.53 -2.28 16.45
CA ALA A 214 32.53 -2.54 17.46
C ALA A 214 33.57 -3.50 16.85
N PRO A 215 34.88 -3.23 16.98
CA PRO A 215 35.87 -4.15 16.45
C PRO A 215 35.66 -5.51 17.11
N LEU A 216 35.39 -6.53 16.29
CA LEU A 216 35.55 -7.92 16.67
C LEU A 216 37.02 -8.09 17.04
N ASN A 217 37.30 -8.05 18.34
CA ASN A 217 38.58 -8.51 18.87
C ASN A 217 38.68 -10.01 18.56
N LEU A 218 39.54 -10.36 17.60
CA LEU A 218 40.09 -11.70 17.44
C LEU A 218 41.14 -11.95 18.52
#